data_AF-T1KV22-F1
#
_entry.id   AF-T1KV22-F1
#
_cell.length_a   1.000
_cell.length_b   1.000
_cell.length_c   1.000
_cell.angle_alpha   90.00
_cell.angle_beta   90.00
_cell.angle_gamma   90.00
#
_symmetry.space_group_name_H-M   'P 1'
#
loop_
_entity.id
_entity.type
_entity.pdbx_description
1 polymer ?
#
loop_
_entity_poly.entity_id
_entity_poly.type
_entity_poly.pdbx_seq_one_letter_code
_entity_poly.pdbx_strand_id
1 'polypeptide(L)'
;MNSKIFLAFVLAVNLYVVIDAAQVFSYEVTVKTADKKFDSHEGKLKLSVMSYDSKKTSQEDFVLTPTDVKIKKDRTYTAAIASFAPLNNITSVYLRWTLASPFNPYYAIKKPKIYFDSVTLTTSIVNPYTHVASSQSRKFCPEKIPIGIKHADGATFNSCI
;
A
#
# COMPACT_ATOMS: atom_id res chain seq x y z
N MET A 1 39.93 40.29 0.38
CA MET A 1 39.03 39.41 1.15
C MET A 1 38.69 38.20 0.28
N ASN A 2 39.14 37.01 0.68
CA ASN A 2 39.29 35.83 -0.19
C ASN A 2 37.93 35.23 -0.61
N SER A 3 37.51 35.50 -1.85
CA SER A 3 36.34 34.89 -2.53
C SER A 3 36.30 33.36 -2.44
N LYS A 4 37.47 32.71 -2.35
CA LYS A 4 37.63 31.26 -2.15
C LYS A 4 37.02 30.73 -0.85
N ILE A 5 36.98 31.54 0.21
CA ILE A 5 36.43 31.14 1.51
C ILE A 5 34.90 31.11 1.44
N PHE A 6 34.27 32.12 0.84
CA PHE A 6 32.81 32.17 0.68
C PHE A 6 32.28 30.99 -0.15
N LEU A 7 32.99 30.60 -1.21
CA LEU A 7 32.58 29.48 -2.07
C LEU A 7 32.63 28.13 -1.34
N ALA A 8 33.62 27.93 -0.46
CA ALA A 8 33.72 26.73 0.36
C ALA A 8 32.61 26.66 1.43
N PHE A 9 32.23 27.78 2.04
CA PHE A 9 31.12 27.84 2.99
C PHE A 9 29.77 27.56 2.31
N VAL A 10 29.54 28.09 1.10
CA VAL A 10 28.29 27.82 0.35
C VAL A 10 28.20 26.36 -0.09
N LEU A 11 29.31 25.72 -0.49
CA LEU A 11 29.34 24.30 -0.84
C LEU A 11 29.12 23.40 0.38
N ALA A 12 29.71 23.72 1.53
CA ALA A 12 29.54 22.96 2.76
C ALA A 12 28.09 23.04 3.29
N VAL A 13 27.46 24.22 3.24
CA VAL A 13 26.05 24.39 3.63
C VAL A 13 25.12 23.66 2.66
N ASN A 14 25.37 23.70 1.34
CA ASN A 14 24.58 22.94 0.38
C ASN A 14 24.77 21.41 0.52
N LEU A 15 25.97 20.93 0.85
CA LEU A 15 26.20 19.51 1.13
C LEU A 15 25.52 19.07 2.44
N TYR A 16 25.50 19.91 3.47
CA TYR A 16 24.87 19.57 4.76
C TYR A 16 23.34 19.47 4.67
N VAL A 17 22.71 20.27 3.79
CA VAL A 17 21.25 20.24 3.57
C VAL A 17 20.81 19.01 2.75
N VAL A 18 21.72 18.33 2.06
CA VAL A 18 21.39 17.21 1.14
C VAL A 18 21.49 15.83 1.82
N ILE A 19 21.91 15.74 3.08
CA ILE A 19 22.05 14.45 3.81
C ILE A 19 20.88 14.16 4.75
N ASP A 20 19.71 14.77 4.54
CA ASP A 20 18.49 14.20 5.09
C ASP A 20 18.10 13.03 4.17
N ALA A 21 18.74 11.88 4.38
CA ALA A 21 18.38 10.65 3.69
C ALA A 21 16.93 10.37 4.08
N ALA A 22 15.99 10.74 3.21
CA ALA A 22 14.57 10.50 3.41
C ALA A 22 14.38 9.02 3.74
N GLN A 23 14.11 8.73 5.01
CA GLN A 23 14.01 7.36 5.50
C GLN A 23 12.79 6.73 4.80
N VAL A 24 13.03 5.70 3.99
CA VAL A 24 11.96 4.97 3.29
C VAL A 24 11.57 3.77 4.15
N PHE A 25 10.29 3.67 4.47
CA PHE A 25 9.71 2.58 5.25
C PHE A 25 9.06 1.57 4.30
N SER A 26 9.52 0.32 4.35
CA SER A 26 9.04 -0.75 3.48
C SER A 26 8.03 -1.64 4.19
N TYR A 27 6.94 -1.97 3.50
CA TYR A 27 5.87 -2.82 3.98
C TYR A 27 5.57 -3.89 2.94
N GLU A 28 5.35 -5.12 3.39
CA GLU A 28 4.77 -6.17 2.57
C GLU A 28 3.24 -6.15 2.73
N VAL A 29 2.52 -6.08 1.63
CA VAL A 29 1.07 -6.11 1.57
C VAL A 29 0.64 -7.44 0.97
N THR A 30 -0.25 -8.13 1.66
CA THR A 30 -0.85 -9.37 1.18
C THR A 30 -2.37 -9.21 1.08
N VAL A 31 -2.93 -9.39 -0.12
CA VAL A 31 -4.38 -9.34 -0.39
C VAL A 31 -4.89 -10.75 -0.65
N LYS A 32 -5.87 -11.20 0.14
CA LYS A 32 -6.50 -12.51 -0.02
C LYS A 32 -7.86 -12.39 -0.69
N THR A 33 -8.03 -13.08 -1.82
CA THR A 33 -9.34 -13.27 -2.46
C THR A 33 -10.07 -14.45 -1.82
N ALA A 34 -11.40 -14.37 -1.81
CA ALA A 34 -12.25 -15.36 -1.16
C ALA A 34 -12.39 -16.65 -1.98
N ASP A 35 -12.69 -17.77 -1.32
CA ASP A 35 -13.24 -18.97 -1.97
C ASP A 35 -14.73 -18.81 -2.25
N LYS A 36 -15.06 -17.77 -3.03
CA LYS A 36 -16.40 -17.53 -3.55
C LYS A 36 -16.33 -17.53 -5.06
N LYS A 37 -17.33 -18.09 -5.73
CA LYS A 37 -17.34 -18.18 -7.19
C LYS A 37 -17.40 -16.77 -7.83
N PHE A 38 -16.39 -16.45 -8.64
CA PHE A 38 -16.35 -15.32 -9.56
C PHE A 38 -15.42 -15.65 -10.74
N ASP A 39 -15.62 -14.96 -11.87
CA ASP A 39 -14.79 -15.15 -13.07
C ASP A 39 -13.41 -14.52 -12.87
N SER A 40 -12.36 -15.16 -13.36
CA SER A 40 -11.03 -14.55 -13.29
C SER A 40 -10.93 -13.35 -14.23
N HIS A 41 -10.34 -12.26 -13.77
CA HIS A 41 -10.19 -11.04 -14.56
C HIS A 41 -8.74 -10.54 -14.54
N GLU A 42 -8.25 -10.08 -15.70
CA GLU A 42 -6.99 -9.33 -15.77
C GLU A 42 -7.21 -7.92 -15.24
N GLY A 43 -6.35 -7.49 -14.33
CA GLY A 43 -6.49 -6.16 -13.75
C GLY A 43 -5.41 -5.82 -12.73
N LYS A 44 -5.63 -4.70 -12.04
CA LYS A 44 -4.72 -4.16 -11.03
C LYS A 44 -5.40 -4.02 -9.69
N LEU A 45 -4.66 -4.31 -8.62
CA LEU A 45 -5.00 -4.02 -7.24
C LEU A 45 -4.36 -2.70 -6.81
N LYS A 46 -5.15 -1.86 -6.13
CA LYS A 46 -4.70 -0.60 -5.54
C LYS A 46 -5.13 -0.55 -4.09
N LEU A 47 -4.29 0.03 -3.24
CA LEU A 47 -4.52 0.13 -1.81
C LEU A 47 -4.29 1.56 -1.36
N SER A 48 -5.23 2.15 -0.66
CA SER A 48 -4.99 3.36 0.12
C SER A 48 -4.82 2.95 1.58
N VAL A 49 -3.75 3.40 2.22
CA VAL A 49 -3.51 3.15 3.64
C VAL A 49 -3.84 4.41 4.41
N MET A 50 -4.73 4.29 5.41
CA MET A 50 -5.06 5.38 6.31
C MET A 50 -4.35 5.14 7.63
N SER A 51 -3.53 6.12 8.03
CA SER A 51 -2.77 6.05 9.26
C SER A 51 -3.01 7.30 10.10
N TYR A 52 -2.94 7.17 11.41
CA TYR A 52 -3.14 8.26 12.34
C TYR A 52 -1.88 8.46 13.18
N ASP A 53 -1.19 9.56 12.95
CA ASP A 53 -0.29 10.09 13.97
C ASP A 53 -1.14 10.93 14.94
N SER A 54 -0.77 10.95 16.21
CA SER A 54 -1.34 11.70 17.34
C SER A 54 -1.90 13.11 17.04
N LYS A 55 -1.47 13.74 15.93
CA LYS A 55 -1.87 15.07 15.46
C LYS A 55 -2.59 15.09 14.11
N LYS A 56 -2.50 14.05 13.28
CA LYS A 56 -2.99 14.08 11.89
C LYS A 56 -3.25 12.69 11.31
N THR A 57 -4.37 12.56 10.61
CA THR A 57 -4.63 11.43 9.69
C THR A 57 -3.93 11.67 8.36
N SER A 58 -3.13 10.71 7.91
CA SER A 58 -2.56 10.67 6.55
C SER A 58 -3.21 9.55 5.73
N GLN A 59 -3.28 9.78 4.43
CA GLN A 59 -3.65 8.77 3.45
C GLN A 59 -2.55 8.68 2.40
N GLU A 60 -2.12 7.45 2.11
CA GLU A 60 -1.16 7.16 1.06
C GLU A 60 -1.72 6.10 0.11
N ASP A 61 -1.59 6.35 -1.19
CA ASP A 61 -2.12 5.49 -2.25
C ASP A 61 -1.00 4.68 -2.91
N PHE A 62 -1.23 3.37 -3.02
CA PHE A 62 -0.26 2.41 -3.57
C PHE A 62 -0.88 1.59 -4.68
N VAL A 63 -0.10 1.36 -5.73
CA VAL A 63 -0.43 0.37 -6.76
C VAL A 63 0.27 -0.94 -6.38
N LEU A 64 -0.49 -1.94 -5.97
CA LEU A 64 0.07 -3.21 -5.50
C LEU A 64 0.57 -4.08 -6.65
N THR A 65 -0.11 -4.01 -7.80
CA THR A 65 0.25 -4.77 -9.00
C THR A 65 0.51 -3.78 -10.13
N PRO A 66 1.77 -3.35 -10.35
CA PRO A 66 2.09 -2.32 -11.35
C PRO A 66 1.77 -2.78 -12.77
N THR A 67 1.96 -4.08 -13.04
CA THR A 67 1.48 -4.78 -14.23
C THR A 67 0.11 -5.39 -13.97
N ASP A 68 -0.64 -5.64 -15.05
CA ASP A 68 -1.90 -6.37 -14.95
C ASP A 68 -1.64 -7.81 -14.53
N VAL A 69 -2.47 -8.31 -13.61
CA VAL A 69 -2.42 -9.68 -13.12
C VAL A 69 -3.77 -10.35 -13.25
N LYS A 70 -3.75 -11.67 -13.45
CA LYS A 70 -4.96 -12.49 -13.44
C LYS A 70 -5.46 -12.66 -12.01
N ILE A 71 -6.50 -11.92 -11.65
CA ILE A 71 -7.16 -12.03 -10.35
C ILE A 71 -8.09 -13.23 -10.36
N LYS A 72 -7.86 -14.22 -9.48
CA LYS A 72 -8.56 -15.51 -9.40
C LYS A 72 -9.10 -15.72 -7.98
N LYS A 73 -10.10 -16.58 -7.83
CA LYS A 73 -10.61 -16.99 -6.51
C LYS A 73 -9.56 -17.74 -5.70
N ASP A 74 -9.68 -17.67 -4.37
CA ASP A 74 -8.81 -18.37 -3.42
C ASP A 74 -7.31 -18.23 -3.75
N ARG A 75 -6.91 -16.98 -3.99
CA ARG A 75 -5.53 -16.58 -4.25
C ARG A 75 -5.09 -15.45 -3.35
N THR A 76 -3.79 -15.50 -3.08
CA THR A 76 -3.06 -14.52 -2.31
C THR A 76 -2.16 -13.72 -3.25
N TYR A 77 -2.26 -12.39 -3.17
CA TYR A 77 -1.47 -11.45 -3.96
C TYR A 77 -0.57 -10.67 -3.02
N THR A 78 0.74 -10.73 -3.23
CA THR A 78 1.74 -10.07 -2.38
C THR A 78 2.43 -8.95 -3.15
N ALA A 79 2.63 -7.81 -2.50
CA ALA A 79 3.30 -6.64 -3.06
C ALA A 79 4.12 -5.92 -1.99
N ALA A 80 5.25 -5.33 -2.38
CA ALA A 80 5.99 -4.42 -1.52
C ALA A 80 5.54 -2.98 -1.79
N ILE A 81 5.29 -2.22 -0.72
CA ILE A 81 5.04 -0.78 -0.78
C ILE A 81 6.09 -0.04 0.04
N ALA A 82 6.38 1.20 -0.36
CA ALA A 82 7.36 2.05 0.28
C ALA A 82 6.70 3.38 0.64
N SER A 83 6.79 3.79 1.90
CA SER A 83 6.30 5.08 2.38
C SER A 83 7.46 5.98 2.79
N PHE A 84 7.30 7.29 2.61
CA PHE A 84 8.26 8.30 3.05
C PHE A 84 8.13 8.66 4.53
N ALA A 85 7.09 8.16 5.20
CA ALA A 85 6.86 8.32 6.62
C ALA A 85 6.52 6.96 7.24
N PRO A 86 6.79 6.74 8.54
CA PRO A 86 6.33 5.53 9.18
C PRO A 86 4.80 5.56 9.23
N LEU A 87 4.15 4.53 8.67
CA LEU A 87 2.72 4.27 8.78
C LEU A 87 2.38 3.79 10.21
N ASN A 88 2.56 4.69 11.18
CA ASN A 88 2.25 4.47 12.57
C ASN A 88 0.73 4.38 12.73
N ASN A 89 0.27 3.42 13.55
CA ASN A 89 -1.15 3.26 13.87
C ASN A 89 -2.10 3.27 12.65
N ILE A 90 -1.86 2.35 11.70
CA ILE A 90 -2.78 2.13 10.57
C ILE A 90 -4.16 1.74 11.10
N THR A 91 -5.17 2.59 10.85
CA THR A 91 -6.54 2.41 11.34
C THR A 91 -7.36 1.57 10.39
N SER A 92 -7.15 1.75 9.08
CA SER A 92 -7.91 1.09 8.03
C SER A 92 -7.15 1.14 6.70
N VAL A 93 -7.52 0.24 5.79
CA VAL A 93 -7.05 0.28 4.40
C VAL A 93 -8.24 0.25 3.44
N TYR A 94 -8.12 0.93 2.32
CA TYR A 94 -9.14 0.95 1.27
C TYR A 94 -8.62 0.20 0.04
N LEU A 95 -9.19 -0.98 -0.22
CA LEU A 95 -8.80 -1.82 -1.34
C LEU A 95 -9.68 -1.50 -2.55
N ARG A 96 -9.05 -1.31 -3.70
CA ARG A 96 -9.72 -1.13 -4.99
C ARG A 96 -9.14 -2.11 -6.00
N TRP A 97 -9.92 -2.39 -7.04
CA TRP A 97 -9.38 -3.08 -8.20
C TRP A 97 -9.95 -2.53 -9.50
N THR A 98 -9.16 -2.61 -10.55
CA THR A 98 -9.52 -2.14 -11.90
C THR A 98 -9.19 -3.21 -12.94
N LEU A 99 -10.00 -3.34 -13.98
CA LEU A 99 -9.70 -4.17 -15.14
C LEU A 99 -8.51 -3.61 -15.91
N ALA A 100 -7.77 -4.48 -16.59
CA ALA A 100 -6.70 -4.10 -17.51
C ALA A 100 -7.21 -3.18 -18.64
N SER A 101 -8.45 -3.41 -19.11
CA SER A 101 -9.18 -2.53 -20.02
C SER A 101 -10.34 -1.86 -19.29
N PRO A 102 -10.11 -0.73 -18.59
CA PRO A 102 -11.11 -0.11 -17.72
C PRO A 102 -12.25 0.57 -18.49
N PHE A 103 -12.06 0.89 -19.77
CA PHE A 103 -13.03 1.62 -20.60
C PHE A 103 -13.87 0.73 -21.50
N ASN A 104 -13.89 -0.60 -21.28
CA ASN A 104 -14.71 -1.50 -22.07
C ASN A 104 -16.22 -1.22 -21.83
N PRO A 105 -17.00 -0.85 -22.86
CA PRO A 105 -18.42 -0.49 -22.71
C PRO A 105 -19.26 -1.60 -22.07
N TYR A 106 -18.92 -2.86 -22.31
CA TYR A 106 -19.62 -4.01 -21.70
C TYR A 106 -19.55 -3.97 -20.17
N TYR A 107 -18.39 -3.59 -19.63
CA TYR A 107 -18.16 -3.50 -18.19
C TYR A 107 -18.61 -2.18 -17.56
N ALA A 108 -18.94 -1.16 -18.38
CA ALA A 108 -19.63 0.03 -17.90
C ALA A 108 -21.07 -0.30 -17.46
N ILE A 109 -21.73 -1.23 -18.15
CA ILE A 109 -23.11 -1.67 -17.85
C ILE A 109 -23.10 -2.75 -16.77
N LYS A 110 -22.27 -3.80 -16.94
CA LYS A 110 -22.18 -4.92 -16.01
C LYS A 110 -20.79 -5.04 -15.43
N LYS A 111 -20.51 -4.23 -14.40
CA LYS A 111 -19.24 -4.25 -13.69
C LYS A 111 -18.96 -5.65 -13.10
N PRO A 112 -17.83 -6.30 -13.47
CA PRO A 112 -17.42 -7.53 -12.84
C PRO A 112 -17.16 -7.30 -11.35
N LYS A 113 -17.26 -8.37 -10.55
CA LYS A 113 -17.15 -8.31 -9.10
C LYS A 113 -16.19 -9.39 -8.61
N ILE A 114 -15.23 -8.99 -7.79
CA ILE A 114 -14.25 -9.88 -7.15
C ILE A 114 -14.51 -9.90 -5.65
N TYR A 115 -14.36 -11.07 -5.04
CA TYR A 115 -14.59 -11.26 -3.60
C TYR A 115 -13.26 -11.33 -2.85
N PHE A 116 -13.16 -10.56 -1.77
CA PHE A 116 -11.96 -10.44 -0.95
C PHE A 116 -12.26 -10.79 0.50
N ASP A 117 -11.29 -11.43 1.16
CA ASP A 117 -11.37 -11.83 2.57
C ASP A 117 -10.67 -10.84 3.48
N SER A 118 -9.41 -10.50 3.15
CA SER A 118 -8.58 -9.68 4.04
C SER A 118 -7.40 -9.05 3.30
N VAL A 119 -6.85 -8.00 3.92
CA VAL A 119 -5.57 -7.40 3.56
C VAL A 119 -4.65 -7.48 4.78
N THR A 120 -3.41 -7.93 4.62
CA THR A 120 -2.40 -7.96 5.69
C THR A 120 -1.27 -7.03 5.32
N LEU A 121 -0.85 -6.17 6.25
CA LEU A 121 0.36 -5.36 6.14
C LEU A 121 1.40 -5.88 7.12
N THR A 122 2.58 -6.21 6.62
CA THR A 122 3.71 -6.71 7.40
C THR A 122 4.87 -5.73 7.30
N THR A 123 5.39 -5.32 8.44
CA THR A 123 6.60 -4.48 8.54
C THR A 123 7.74 -5.33 9.07
N SER A 124 8.92 -5.22 8.48
CA SER A 124 10.12 -5.85 9.02
C SER A 124 11.10 -4.75 9.40
N ILE A 125 11.43 -4.67 10.69
CA ILE A 125 12.36 -3.68 11.24
C ILE A 125 13.56 -4.44 11.81
N VAL A 126 14.75 -4.12 11.32
CA VAL A 126 16.00 -4.58 11.91
C VAL A 126 16.48 -3.50 12.87
N ASN A 127 16.58 -3.83 14.15
CA ASN A 127 17.13 -2.90 15.14
C ASN A 127 18.62 -2.69 14.83
N PRO A 128 19.08 -1.46 14.55
CA PRO A 128 20.46 -1.21 14.15
C PRO A 128 21.48 -1.42 15.28
N TYR A 129 21.04 -1.41 16.54
CA TYR A 129 21.90 -1.57 17.71
C TYR A 129 22.02 -3.02 18.17
N THR A 130 20.92 -3.78 18.09
CA THR A 130 20.91 -5.19 18.53
C THR A 130 21.02 -6.17 17.38
N HIS A 131 20.90 -5.70 16.13
CA HIS A 131 20.78 -6.50 14.90
C HIS A 131 19.65 -7.54 14.93
N VAL A 132 18.71 -7.41 15.88
CA VAL A 132 17.54 -8.28 15.97
C VAL A 132 16.51 -7.82 14.96
N ALA A 133 16.09 -8.74 14.08
CA ALA A 133 14.96 -8.54 13.20
C ALA A 133 13.65 -8.75 13.97
N SER A 134 12.74 -7.78 13.86
CA SER A 134 11.38 -7.88 14.36
C SER A 134 10.42 -7.70 13.19
N SER A 135 9.34 -8.49 13.17
CA SER A 135 8.27 -8.32 12.21
C SER A 135 6.95 -8.05 12.93
N GLN A 136 6.20 -7.07 12.43
CA GLN A 136 4.86 -6.76 12.91
C GLN A 136 3.89 -6.94 11.75
N SER A 137 2.90 -7.81 11.93
CA SER A 137 1.83 -8.03 10.96
C SER A 137 0.50 -7.48 11.48
N ARG A 138 -0.25 -6.78 10.64
CA ARG A 138 -1.59 -6.28 10.93
C ARG A 138 -2.55 -6.77 9.87
N LYS A 139 -3.63 -7.40 10.29
CA LYS A 139 -4.66 -7.93 9.41
C LYS A 139 -5.88 -7.01 9.42
N PHE A 140 -6.38 -6.69 8.23
CA PHE A 140 -7.54 -5.86 8.00
C PHE A 140 -8.65 -6.69 7.34
N CYS A 141 -9.84 -6.58 7.89
CA CYS A 141 -11.04 -7.31 7.51
C CYS A 141 -12.13 -6.31 7.06
N PRO A 142 -12.91 -6.63 6.02
CA PRO A 142 -14.08 -5.85 5.67
C PRO A 142 -15.20 -6.10 6.71
N GLU A 143 -16.20 -5.21 6.73
CA GLU A 143 -17.36 -5.35 7.62
C GLU A 143 -18.12 -6.68 7.41
N LYS A 144 -18.13 -7.20 6.18
CA LYS A 144 -18.70 -8.51 5.84
C LYS A 144 -17.70 -9.33 5.03
N ILE A 145 -17.35 -10.51 5.53
CA ILE A 145 -16.46 -11.45 4.85
C ILE A 145 -17.29 -12.54 4.13
N PRO A 146 -17.06 -12.80 2.83
CA PRO A 146 -16.21 -12.01 1.93
C PRO A 146 -16.92 -10.77 1.40
N ILE A 147 -16.16 -9.70 1.13
CA ILE A 147 -16.70 -8.48 0.51
C ILE A 147 -16.56 -8.53 -0.99
N GLY A 148 -17.64 -8.24 -1.71
CA GLY A 148 -17.64 -8.21 -3.17
C GLY A 148 -17.42 -6.81 -3.71
N ILE A 149 -16.24 -6.53 -4.24
CA ILE A 149 -15.86 -5.23 -4.81
C ILE A 149 -16.09 -5.28 -6.32
N LYS A 150 -16.85 -4.33 -6.87
CA LYS A 150 -17.04 -4.21 -8.32
C LYS A 150 -15.85 -3.48 -8.96
N HIS A 151 -15.62 -3.70 -10.25
CA HIS A 151 -14.61 -2.98 -11.02
C HIS A 151 -14.69 -1.45 -10.81
N ALA A 152 -13.53 -0.83 -10.59
CA ALA A 152 -13.33 0.61 -10.36
C ALA A 152 -13.88 1.16 -9.03
N ASP A 153 -14.62 0.34 -8.28
CA ASP A 153 -15.07 0.66 -6.93
C ASP A 153 -13.99 0.23 -5.91
N GLY A 154 -14.29 0.36 -4.62
CA GLY A 154 -13.44 -0.11 -3.54
C GLY A 154 -14.21 -0.40 -2.27
N ALA A 155 -13.51 -0.90 -1.27
CA ALA A 155 -14.07 -1.11 0.05
C ALA A 155 -13.03 -0.88 1.14
N THR A 156 -13.50 -0.40 2.29
CA THR A 156 -12.69 -0.21 3.49
C THR A 156 -12.58 -1.51 4.27
N PHE A 157 -11.38 -1.80 4.74
CA PHE A 157 -11.02 -2.90 5.60
C PHE A 157 -10.46 -2.29 6.88
N ASN A 158 -11.09 -2.58 8.02
CA ASN A 158 -10.65 -2.12 9.34
C ASN A 158 -9.81 -3.20 10.00
N SER A 159 -9.10 -2.88 11.09
CA SER A 159 -8.41 -3.93 11.87
C SER A 159 -9.38 -5.07 12.18
N CYS A 160 -8.96 -6.31 11.93
CA CYS A 160 -9.75 -7.46 12.36
C CYS A 160 -9.85 -7.47 13.90
N ILE A 161 -10.99 -7.94 14.42
CA ILE A 161 -11.22 -8.24 15.83
C ILE A 161 -10.63 -9.61 16.14
#